data_AF-A0A317DCT0-F1
#
_entry.id   AF-A0A317DCT0-F1
#
_cell.length_a   1.000
_cell.length_b   1.000
_cell.length_c   1.000
_cell.angle_alpha   90.00
_cell.angle_beta   90.00
_cell.angle_gamma   90.00
#
_symmetry.space_group_name_H-M   'P 1'
#
loop_
_entity.id
_entity.type
_entity.pdbx_description
1 polymer ?
#
loop_
_entity_poly.entity_id
_entity_poly.type
_entity_poly.pdbx_seq_one_letter_code
_entity_poly.pdbx_strand_id
1 'polypeptide(L)'
;MGSRLQELSGETTLWIVAVNLDVLSGYTLWGGDDPDRFLTVEDRLVLAPDVEALISHLPRSGRHSFSGDARYGKFRQEVTSAYSPGAADGDESGRYDFSGTLEALRDRDVLYAPHSGMAADCLGAALDLGLQFGAESVGYQLARHGPLDRLYRAIWKEIDESELDYLECEAALVRLIEWMEGLAWAWPARTWT
;
A
#
# COMPACT_ATOMS: atom_id res chain seq x y z
N MET A 1 -20.73 -0.08 -16.09
CA MET A 1 -20.62 -1.26 -15.21
C MET A 1 -19.14 -1.49 -15.04
N GLY A 2 -18.65 -1.53 -13.79
CA GLY A 2 -17.25 -1.81 -13.51
C GLY A 2 -16.88 -3.24 -13.90
N SER A 3 -15.59 -3.56 -13.94
CA SER A 3 -15.16 -4.94 -14.18
C SER A 3 -15.63 -5.84 -13.04
N ARG A 4 -15.76 -7.16 -13.29
CA ARG A 4 -16.15 -8.12 -12.24
C ARG A 4 -15.20 -8.09 -11.04
N LEU A 5 -13.93 -7.76 -11.27
CA LEU A 5 -12.94 -7.59 -10.21
C LEU A 5 -13.21 -6.35 -9.33
N GLN A 6 -13.62 -5.22 -9.92
CA GLN A 6 -14.01 -4.03 -9.17
C GLN A 6 -15.25 -4.29 -8.32
N GLU A 7 -16.26 -4.98 -8.88
CA GLU A 7 -17.45 -5.39 -8.11
C GLU A 7 -17.06 -6.28 -6.93
N LEU A 8 -16.24 -7.31 -7.15
CA LEU A 8 -15.77 -8.19 -6.09
C LEU A 8 -14.98 -7.42 -5.02
N SER A 9 -14.13 -6.48 -5.43
CA SER A 9 -13.34 -5.65 -4.51
C SER A 9 -14.24 -4.76 -3.66
N GLY A 10 -15.25 -4.12 -4.27
CA GLY A 10 -16.25 -3.33 -3.54
C GLY A 10 -17.11 -4.16 -2.59
N GLU A 11 -17.52 -5.37 -2.98
CA GLU A 11 -18.30 -6.29 -2.15
C GLU A 11 -17.51 -6.83 -0.94
N THR A 12 -16.19 -6.97 -1.08
CA THR A 12 -15.33 -7.57 -0.06
C THR A 12 -14.48 -6.55 0.69
N THR A 13 -14.53 -5.28 0.27
CA THR A 13 -13.65 -4.19 0.72
C THR A 13 -12.17 -4.56 0.68
N LEU A 14 -11.78 -5.38 -0.30
CA LEU A 14 -10.40 -5.83 -0.51
C LEU A 14 -9.98 -5.52 -1.94
N TRP A 15 -8.87 -4.81 -2.07
CA TRP A 15 -8.40 -4.29 -3.33
C TRP A 15 -7.02 -4.85 -3.63
N ILE A 16 -6.80 -5.24 -4.89
CA ILE A 16 -5.44 -5.46 -5.39
C ILE A 16 -4.85 -4.08 -5.67
N VAL A 17 -3.70 -3.80 -5.05
CA VAL A 17 -3.02 -2.52 -5.15
C VAL A 17 -1.58 -2.72 -5.58
N ALA A 18 -1.07 -1.77 -6.36
CA ALA A 18 0.35 -1.69 -6.71
C ALA A 18 1.08 -0.84 -5.67
N VAL A 19 2.24 -1.27 -5.23
CA VAL A 19 3.13 -0.52 -4.33
C VAL A 19 4.47 -0.36 -5.02
N ASN A 20 4.90 0.89 -5.18
CA ASN A 20 6.23 1.22 -5.68
C ASN A 20 7.06 1.84 -4.56
N LEU A 21 8.10 1.12 -4.16
CA LEU A 21 9.15 1.57 -3.26
C LEU A 21 10.41 1.87 -4.09
N ASP A 22 11.52 2.22 -3.44
CA ASP A 22 12.74 2.66 -4.12
C ASP A 22 13.41 1.50 -4.87
N VAL A 23 13.59 0.37 -4.18
CA VAL A 23 14.26 -0.83 -4.72
C VAL A 23 13.29 -1.98 -5.03
N LEU A 24 12.07 -1.93 -4.50
CA LEU A 24 11.07 -2.99 -4.65
C LEU A 24 9.72 -2.43 -5.12
N SER A 25 9.15 -3.07 -6.12
CA SER A 25 7.77 -2.81 -6.54
C SER A 25 7.02 -4.11 -6.70
N GLY A 26 5.71 -4.06 -6.49
CA GLY A 26 4.86 -5.23 -6.71
C GLY A 26 3.41 -5.00 -6.35
N TYR A 27 2.66 -6.09 -6.33
CA TYR A 27 1.23 -6.12 -6.07
C TYR A 27 0.94 -6.80 -4.74
N THR A 28 -0.04 -6.27 -4.02
CA THR A 28 -0.50 -6.81 -2.75
C THR A 28 -2.00 -6.63 -2.59
N LEU A 29 -2.55 -7.07 -1.45
CA LEU A 29 -3.91 -6.70 -1.07
C LEU A 29 -3.89 -5.61 -0.02
N TRP A 30 -4.82 -4.67 -0.14
CA TRP A 30 -5.12 -3.66 0.86
C TRP A 30 -6.63 -3.58 1.08
N GLY A 31 -7.04 -3.31 2.30
CA GLY A 31 -8.44 -3.17 2.70
C GLY A 31 -8.76 -3.93 3.98
N GLY A 32 -10.04 -3.99 4.35
CA GLY A 32 -10.48 -4.63 5.58
C GLY A 32 -11.63 -3.89 6.26
N ASP A 33 -11.74 -4.06 7.58
CA ASP A 33 -12.65 -3.30 8.44
C ASP A 33 -11.77 -2.53 9.42
N ASP A 34 -11.80 -1.21 9.28
CA ASP A 34 -11.18 -0.16 10.11
C ASP A 34 -10.29 -0.65 11.29
N PRO A 35 -8.96 -0.55 11.18
CA PRO A 35 -8.23 0.02 10.05
C PRO A 35 -8.14 -0.97 8.87
N ASP A 36 -7.97 -0.39 7.68
CA ASP A 36 -7.51 -1.17 6.53
C ASP A 36 -6.12 -1.74 6.81
N ARG A 37 -5.78 -2.84 6.13
CA ARG A 37 -4.51 -3.54 6.36
C ARG A 37 -3.96 -4.15 5.09
N PHE A 38 -2.66 -4.34 5.06
CA PHE A 38 -1.95 -4.96 3.94
C PHE A 38 -1.89 -6.47 4.09
N LEU A 39 -1.79 -7.19 2.97
CA LEU A 39 -1.45 -8.60 3.00
C LEU A 39 -0.04 -8.80 3.56
N THR A 40 0.02 -9.43 4.73
CA THR A 40 1.28 -9.92 5.29
C THR A 40 1.21 -11.42 5.55
N VAL A 41 2.36 -12.09 5.48
CA VAL A 41 2.55 -13.49 5.85
C VAL A 41 3.75 -13.55 6.79
N GLU A 42 3.57 -14.14 7.98
CA GLU A 42 4.60 -14.19 9.03
C GLU A 42 5.24 -12.81 9.29
N ASP A 43 4.39 -11.77 9.43
CA ASP A 43 4.78 -10.38 9.67
C ASP A 43 5.64 -9.73 8.56
N ARG A 44 5.60 -10.28 7.34
CA ARG A 44 6.25 -9.69 6.16
C ARG A 44 5.24 -9.18 5.15
N LEU A 45 5.47 -7.99 4.61
CA LEU A 45 4.65 -7.41 3.54
C LEU A 45 4.81 -8.25 2.27
N VAL A 46 3.70 -8.72 1.72
CA VAL A 46 3.73 -9.47 0.45
C VAL A 46 3.75 -8.49 -0.70
N LEU A 47 4.76 -8.59 -1.57
CA LEU A 47 4.82 -7.89 -2.86
C LEU A 47 5.04 -8.92 -3.97
N ALA A 48 3.97 -9.25 -4.69
CA ALA A 48 4.03 -10.15 -5.84
C ALA A 48 4.48 -9.40 -7.10
N PRO A 49 5.22 -10.03 -8.02
CA PRO A 49 5.72 -9.35 -9.23
C PRO A 49 4.61 -8.92 -10.19
N ASP A 50 3.47 -9.60 -10.14
CA ASP A 50 2.29 -9.31 -10.95
C ASP A 50 1.01 -9.78 -10.24
N VAL A 51 -0.15 -9.37 -10.76
CA VAL A 51 -1.46 -9.70 -10.21
C VAL A 51 -1.76 -11.20 -10.28
N GLU A 52 -1.33 -11.89 -11.35
CA GLU A 52 -1.57 -13.33 -11.52
C GLU A 52 -0.82 -14.14 -10.46
N ALA A 53 0.43 -13.77 -10.18
CA ALA A 53 1.25 -14.32 -9.13
C ALA A 53 0.64 -14.06 -7.75
N LEU A 54 0.12 -12.86 -7.48
CA LEU A 54 -0.59 -12.55 -6.23
C LEU A 54 -1.81 -13.47 -6.04
N ILE A 55 -2.71 -13.50 -7.04
CA ILE A 55 -3.94 -14.29 -7.00
C ILE A 55 -3.65 -15.78 -6.80
N SER A 56 -2.65 -16.30 -7.53
CA SER A 56 -2.27 -17.72 -7.48
C SER A 56 -1.73 -18.15 -6.11
N HIS A 57 -1.16 -17.21 -5.34
CA HIS A 57 -0.47 -17.49 -4.08
C HIS A 57 -1.14 -16.89 -2.85
N LEU A 58 -2.39 -16.41 -2.96
CA LEU A 58 -3.16 -15.94 -1.81
C LEU A 58 -3.18 -17.01 -0.70
N PRO A 59 -2.71 -16.70 0.52
CA PRO A 59 -2.56 -17.68 1.59
C PRO A 59 -3.91 -18.30 1.96
N ARG A 60 -3.91 -19.62 2.16
CA ARG A 60 -5.11 -20.40 2.53
C ARG A 60 -5.12 -20.80 4.00
N SER A 61 -3.96 -20.81 4.63
CA SER A 61 -3.71 -21.23 6.00
C SER A 61 -2.42 -20.58 6.50
N GLY A 62 -2.09 -20.77 7.78
CA GLY A 62 -0.92 -20.16 8.41
C GLY A 62 -1.21 -18.75 8.91
N ARG A 63 -0.16 -18.06 9.38
CA ARG A 63 -0.30 -16.72 9.96
C ARG A 63 -0.19 -15.67 8.84
N HIS A 64 -1.32 -15.06 8.52
CA HIS A 64 -1.42 -13.93 7.61
C HIS A 64 -2.43 -12.89 8.12
N SER A 65 -2.30 -11.63 7.69
CA SER A 65 -3.11 -10.50 8.20
C SER A 65 -4.63 -10.63 7.98
N PHE A 66 -5.05 -11.45 7.03
CA PHE A 66 -6.46 -11.73 6.74
C PHE A 66 -6.97 -13.06 7.32
N SER A 67 -6.21 -13.71 8.20
CA SER A 67 -6.62 -14.99 8.79
C SER A 67 -7.93 -14.83 9.57
N GLY A 68 -8.93 -15.65 9.24
CA GLY A 68 -10.27 -15.60 9.86
C GLY A 68 -11.20 -14.54 9.28
N ASP A 69 -10.77 -13.71 8.33
CA ASP A 69 -11.63 -12.73 7.67
C ASP A 69 -12.51 -13.40 6.60
N ALA A 70 -13.83 -13.38 6.81
CA ALA A 70 -14.80 -13.98 5.89
C ALA A 70 -14.78 -13.33 4.50
N ARG A 71 -14.50 -12.03 4.42
CA ARG A 71 -14.44 -11.29 3.14
C ARG A 71 -13.22 -11.68 2.35
N TYR A 72 -12.08 -11.87 3.01
CA TYR A 72 -10.90 -12.46 2.38
C TYR A 72 -11.17 -13.88 1.89
N GLY A 73 -11.89 -14.68 2.68
CA GLY A 73 -12.37 -15.99 2.27
C GLY A 73 -13.18 -15.96 0.97
N LYS A 74 -14.15 -15.03 0.87
CA LYS A 74 -14.97 -14.80 -0.33
C LYS A 74 -14.12 -14.29 -1.50
N PHE A 75 -13.33 -13.23 -1.30
CA PHE A 75 -12.45 -12.65 -2.30
C PHE A 75 -11.55 -13.72 -2.92
N ARG A 76 -10.83 -14.48 -2.09
CA ARG A 76 -9.93 -15.55 -2.54
C ARG A 76 -10.64 -16.65 -3.34
N GLN A 77 -11.91 -16.97 -3.03
CA GLN A 77 -12.67 -17.99 -3.75
C GLN A 77 -13.12 -17.50 -5.14
N GLU A 78 -13.45 -16.23 -5.27
CA GLU A 78 -14.07 -15.69 -6.48
C GLU A 78 -13.06 -14.97 -7.41
N VAL A 79 -11.94 -14.48 -6.87
CA VAL A 79 -11.01 -13.60 -7.60
C VAL A 79 -10.44 -14.23 -8.87
N THR A 80 -10.14 -15.53 -8.88
CA THR A 80 -9.64 -16.22 -10.10
C THR A 80 -10.66 -16.17 -11.24
N SER A 81 -11.96 -16.24 -10.92
CA SER A 81 -13.04 -16.16 -11.93
C SER A 81 -13.37 -14.72 -12.33
N ALA A 82 -13.09 -13.76 -11.43
CA ALA A 82 -13.32 -12.34 -11.66
C ALA A 82 -12.18 -11.66 -12.44
N TYR A 83 -10.96 -12.19 -12.34
CA TYR A 83 -9.77 -11.68 -13.00
C TYR A 83 -9.65 -12.17 -14.45
N SER A 84 -9.42 -11.23 -15.37
CA SER A 84 -9.13 -11.53 -16.77
C SER A 84 -7.67 -11.15 -17.09
N PRO A 85 -6.80 -12.10 -17.47
CA PRO A 85 -5.40 -11.82 -17.79
C PRO A 85 -5.28 -10.80 -18.93
N GLY A 86 -4.41 -9.79 -18.75
CA GLY A 86 -4.20 -8.75 -19.75
C GLY A 86 -5.34 -7.74 -19.90
N ALA A 87 -6.37 -7.80 -19.06
CA ALA A 87 -7.30 -6.70 -18.92
C ALA A 87 -6.54 -5.48 -18.38
N ALA A 88 -6.47 -4.42 -19.18
CA ALA A 88 -6.03 -3.10 -18.73
C ALA A 88 -6.98 -2.53 -17.65
N ASP A 89 -8.10 -3.20 -17.39
CA ASP A 89 -9.10 -2.89 -16.35
C ASP A 89 -8.56 -3.01 -14.91
N GLY A 90 -7.26 -3.25 -14.74
CA GLY A 90 -6.51 -3.10 -13.50
C GLY A 90 -5.87 -1.73 -13.31
N ASP A 91 -6.11 -0.76 -14.21
CA ASP A 91 -5.80 0.64 -13.91
C ASP A 91 -6.73 1.12 -12.78
N GLU A 92 -6.09 1.47 -11.66
CA GLU A 92 -6.57 2.43 -10.67
C GLU A 92 -7.65 1.99 -9.66
N SER A 93 -7.51 0.81 -9.02
CA SER A 93 -8.05 0.65 -7.66
C SER A 93 -7.05 0.96 -6.53
N GLY A 94 -5.91 1.55 -6.87
CA GLY A 94 -4.93 2.05 -5.89
C GLY A 94 -3.50 1.71 -6.31
N ARG A 95 -2.75 2.73 -6.73
CA ARG A 95 -1.29 2.67 -6.78
C ARG A 95 -0.80 3.51 -5.62
N TYR A 96 0.11 2.96 -4.82
CA TYR A 96 0.85 3.70 -3.80
C TYR A 96 2.27 3.90 -4.31
N ASP A 97 2.54 5.06 -4.89
CA ASP A 97 3.82 5.42 -5.47
C ASP A 97 4.69 6.23 -4.48
N PHE A 98 5.36 5.52 -3.57
CA PHE A 98 6.22 6.15 -2.58
C PHE A 98 7.46 6.77 -3.23
N SER A 99 8.03 6.14 -4.25
CA SER A 99 9.18 6.66 -4.99
C SER A 99 8.84 7.94 -5.76
N GLY A 100 7.72 7.94 -6.49
CA GLY A 100 7.23 9.16 -7.15
C GLY A 100 6.87 10.26 -6.15
N THR A 101 6.34 9.90 -4.97
CA THR A 101 6.08 10.85 -3.88
C THR A 101 7.37 11.47 -3.34
N LEU A 102 8.43 10.66 -3.20
CA LEU A 102 9.76 11.11 -2.77
C LEU A 102 10.40 12.06 -3.79
N GLU A 103 10.28 11.76 -5.09
CA GLU A 103 10.72 12.66 -6.16
C GLU A 103 9.97 13.99 -6.13
N ALA A 104 8.63 13.95 -6.05
CA ALA A 104 7.82 15.17 -5.96
C ALA A 104 8.14 15.99 -4.70
N LEU A 105 8.51 15.34 -3.60
CA LEU A 105 8.93 16.02 -2.37
C LEU A 105 10.27 16.74 -2.55
N ARG A 106 11.23 16.11 -3.23
CA ARG A 106 12.53 16.71 -3.58
C ARG A 106 12.39 17.91 -4.51
N ASP A 107 11.48 17.81 -5.47
CA ASP A 107 11.17 18.87 -6.43
C ASP A 107 10.27 19.97 -5.84
N ARG A 108 9.75 19.76 -4.63
CA ARG A 108 8.81 20.63 -3.90
C ARG A 108 7.42 20.76 -4.55
N ASP A 109 7.07 19.81 -5.39
CA ASP A 109 5.78 19.74 -6.07
C ASP A 109 4.75 18.84 -5.34
N VAL A 110 5.16 18.16 -4.26
CA VAL A 110 4.34 17.18 -3.51
C VAL A 110 3.00 17.72 -2.99
N LEU A 111 2.87 19.03 -2.73
CA LEU A 111 1.62 19.64 -2.25
C LEU A 111 0.65 19.99 -3.37
N TYR A 112 1.08 19.90 -4.62
CA TYR A 112 0.33 20.37 -5.77
C TYR A 112 -0.16 19.20 -6.62
N ALA A 113 -1.25 19.43 -7.36
CA ALA A 113 -1.73 18.45 -8.31
C ALA A 113 -0.70 18.28 -9.45
N PRO A 114 -0.46 17.04 -9.92
CA PRO A 114 -1.18 15.81 -9.57
C PRO A 114 -0.63 15.05 -8.34
N HIS A 115 0.47 15.50 -7.74
CA HIS A 115 1.24 14.75 -6.75
C HIS A 115 0.57 14.63 -5.37
N SER A 116 -0.18 15.65 -4.96
CA SER A 116 -0.73 15.70 -3.59
C SER A 116 -1.71 14.60 -3.25
N GLY A 117 -2.53 14.16 -4.21
CA GLY A 117 -3.43 13.01 -4.03
C GLY A 117 -2.65 11.73 -3.77
N MET A 118 -1.66 11.43 -4.63
CA MET A 118 -0.79 10.26 -4.49
C MET A 118 -0.01 10.28 -3.17
N ALA A 119 0.50 11.45 -2.76
CA ALA A 119 1.21 11.60 -1.50
C ALA A 119 0.29 11.33 -0.29
N ALA A 120 -0.94 11.84 -0.31
CA ALA A 120 -1.92 11.54 0.73
C ALA A 120 -2.24 10.05 0.82
N ASP A 121 -2.46 9.40 -0.33
CA ASP A 121 -2.75 7.96 -0.42
C ASP A 121 -1.58 7.12 0.12
N CYS A 122 -0.34 7.47 -0.25
CA CYS A 122 0.86 6.78 0.25
C CYS A 122 1.02 6.93 1.78
N LEU A 123 0.81 8.14 2.31
CA LEU A 123 0.92 8.39 3.75
C LEU A 123 -0.20 7.71 4.55
N GLY A 124 -1.42 7.65 4.01
CA GLY A 124 -2.52 6.87 4.58
C GLY A 124 -2.22 5.37 4.59
N ALA A 125 -1.78 4.81 3.46
CA ALA A 125 -1.34 3.42 3.37
C ALA A 125 -0.20 3.08 4.35
N ALA A 126 0.77 3.98 4.51
CA ALA A 126 1.84 3.80 5.47
C ALA A 126 1.34 3.78 6.92
N LEU A 127 0.33 4.60 7.24
CA LEU A 127 -0.30 4.59 8.55
C LEU A 127 -1.05 3.28 8.82
N ASP A 128 -1.81 2.77 7.84
CA ASP A 128 -2.50 1.47 7.93
C ASP A 128 -1.52 0.33 8.20
N LEU A 129 -0.43 0.29 7.42
CA LEU A 129 0.63 -0.70 7.62
C LEU A 129 1.30 -0.51 9.00
N GLY A 130 1.57 0.73 9.42
CA GLY A 130 2.11 1.03 10.74
C GLY A 130 1.21 0.53 11.87
N LEU A 131 -0.10 0.80 11.79
CA LEU A 131 -1.11 0.35 12.75
C LEU A 131 -1.14 -1.18 12.84
N GLN A 132 -1.03 -1.87 11.71
CA GLN A 132 -0.98 -3.33 11.66
C GLN A 132 0.20 -3.92 12.45
N PHE A 133 1.33 -3.22 12.53
CA PHE A 133 2.51 -3.60 13.32
C PHE A 133 2.53 -2.98 14.73
N GLY A 134 1.52 -2.19 15.09
CA GLY A 134 1.35 -1.54 16.38
C GLY A 134 1.97 -0.14 16.47
N ALA A 135 1.57 0.57 17.53
CA ALA A 135 1.92 1.99 17.73
C ALA A 135 3.44 2.24 17.86
N GLU A 136 4.22 1.25 18.27
CA GLU A 136 5.68 1.38 18.39
C GLU A 136 6.41 1.12 17.06
N SER A 137 5.69 0.75 15.99
CA SER A 137 6.30 0.50 14.69
C SER A 137 6.88 1.78 14.08
N VAL A 138 7.96 1.62 13.31
CA VAL A 138 8.59 2.74 12.59
C VAL A 138 7.59 3.41 11.65
N GLY A 139 6.80 2.62 10.91
CA GLY A 139 5.77 3.14 10.03
C GLY A 139 4.74 4.00 10.75
N TYR A 140 4.20 3.51 11.87
CA TYR A 140 3.23 4.27 12.65
C TYR A 140 3.83 5.57 13.20
N GLN A 141 5.01 5.50 13.80
CA GLN A 141 5.67 6.67 14.37
C GLN A 141 5.95 7.73 13.31
N LEU A 142 6.48 7.34 12.14
CA LEU A 142 6.78 8.30 11.08
C LEU A 142 5.50 8.89 10.47
N ALA A 143 4.51 8.06 10.16
CA ALA A 143 3.27 8.48 9.50
C ALA A 143 2.35 9.30 10.40
N ARG A 144 2.31 9.00 11.71
CA ARG A 144 1.38 9.63 12.67
C ARG A 144 2.02 10.70 13.54
N HIS A 145 3.33 10.61 13.77
CA HIS A 145 4.03 11.42 14.77
C HIS A 145 5.34 11.97 14.20
N GLY A 146 5.25 13.01 13.37
CA GLY A 146 6.45 13.66 12.87
C GLY A 146 6.28 14.47 11.59
N PRO A 147 7.35 14.62 10.80
CA PRO A 147 7.34 15.38 9.55
C PRO A 147 6.30 14.88 8.54
N LEU A 148 6.04 13.57 8.47
CA LEU A 148 5.07 13.03 7.50
C LEU A 148 3.62 13.32 7.88
N ASP A 149 3.28 13.34 9.18
CA ASP A 149 1.94 13.80 9.62
C ASP A 149 1.74 15.27 9.26
N ARG A 150 2.77 16.11 9.43
CA ARG A 150 2.71 17.53 9.00
C ARG A 150 2.54 17.63 7.49
N LEU A 151 3.32 16.88 6.71
CA LEU A 151 3.17 16.83 5.25
C LEU A 151 1.74 16.43 4.84
N TYR A 152 1.18 15.38 5.46
CA TYR A 152 -0.20 14.96 5.23
C TYR A 152 -1.20 16.08 5.53
N ARG A 153 -1.06 16.73 6.68
CA ARG A 153 -1.94 17.84 7.08
C ARG A 153 -1.80 19.06 6.17
N ALA A 154 -0.60 19.32 5.64
CA ALA A 154 -0.37 20.40 4.68
C ALA A 154 -1.05 20.11 3.33
N ILE A 155 -1.04 18.86 2.86
CA ILE A 155 -1.79 18.43 1.66
C ILE A 155 -3.28 18.78 1.81
N TRP A 156 -3.83 18.55 3.00
CA TRP A 156 -5.23 18.88 3.34
C TRP A 156 -5.46 20.35 3.74
N LYS A 157 -4.43 21.20 3.64
CA LYS A 157 -4.46 22.64 4.00
C LYS A 157 -4.84 22.91 5.46
N GLU A 158 -4.57 21.96 6.35
CA GLU A 158 -4.75 22.12 7.79
C GLU A 158 -3.59 22.86 8.47
N ILE A 159 -2.43 22.86 7.82
CA ILE A 159 -1.25 23.64 8.21
C ILE A 159 -0.71 24.38 6.97
N ASP A 160 0.02 25.49 7.20
CA ASP A 160 0.61 26.26 6.11
C ASP A 160 1.88 25.58 5.57
N GLU A 161 2.14 25.71 4.26
CA GLU A 161 3.34 25.16 3.62
C GLU A 161 4.64 25.69 4.25
N SER A 162 4.64 26.94 4.71
CA SER A 162 5.81 27.55 5.37
C SER A 162 6.18 26.89 6.69
N GLU A 163 5.32 26.05 7.27
CA GLU A 163 5.57 25.26 8.47
C GLU A 163 6.27 23.91 8.17
N LEU A 164 6.43 23.56 6.89
CA LEU A 164 7.11 22.33 6.47
C LEU A 164 8.63 22.51 6.40
N ASP A 165 9.34 21.59 7.04
CA ASP A 165 10.74 21.33 6.74
C ASP A 165 10.81 20.18 5.73
N TYR A 166 11.06 20.53 4.46
CA TYR A 166 11.14 19.57 3.36
C TYR A 166 12.29 18.56 3.53
N LEU A 167 13.39 18.95 4.18
CA LEU A 167 14.51 18.03 4.42
C LEU A 167 14.15 17.00 5.50
N GLU A 168 13.46 17.41 6.55
CA GLU A 168 12.94 16.48 7.57
C GLU A 168 11.87 15.55 6.98
N CYS A 169 11.00 16.07 6.11
CA CYS A 169 9.99 15.26 5.41
C CYS A 169 10.66 14.23 4.49
N GLU A 170 11.68 14.65 3.73
CA GLU A 170 12.42 13.75 2.83
C GLU A 170 13.10 12.64 3.63
N ALA A 171 13.84 12.98 4.68
CA ALA A 171 14.51 12.00 5.53
C ALA A 171 13.53 11.01 6.18
N ALA A 172 12.36 11.51 6.62
CA ALA A 172 11.32 10.66 7.18
C ALA A 172 10.70 9.72 6.13
N LEU A 173 10.47 10.20 4.90
CA LEU A 173 9.90 9.39 3.83
C LEU A 173 10.88 8.32 3.35
N VAL A 174 12.17 8.66 3.21
CA VAL A 174 13.24 7.68 2.91
C VAL A 174 13.25 6.58 3.97
N ARG A 175 13.25 6.94 5.26
CA ARG A 175 13.26 5.95 6.35
C ARG A 175 11.99 5.08 6.36
N LEU A 176 10.85 5.66 6.01
CA LEU A 176 9.60 4.91 5.88
C LEU A 176 9.69 3.88 4.74
N ILE A 177 10.20 4.29 3.57
CA ILE A 177 10.43 3.41 2.42
C ILE A 177 11.39 2.27 2.79
N GLU A 178 12.54 2.57 3.38
CA GLU A 178 13.52 1.58 3.84
C GLU A 178 12.92 0.57 4.82
N TRP A 179 12.05 1.03 5.73
CA TRP A 179 11.34 0.16 6.66
C TRP A 179 10.37 -0.77 5.93
N MET A 180 9.57 -0.25 4.99
CA MET A 180 8.65 -1.06 4.19
C MET A 180 9.39 -2.10 3.36
N GLU A 181 10.52 -1.74 2.76
CA GLU A 181 11.39 -2.65 2.01
C GLU A 181 12.00 -3.73 2.91
N GLY A 182 12.43 -3.37 4.12
CA GLY A 182 12.92 -4.32 5.11
C GLY A 182 11.86 -5.32 5.59
N LEU A 183 10.59 -4.93 5.55
CA LEU A 183 9.44 -5.81 5.82
C LEU A 183 9.04 -6.65 4.62
N ALA A 184 9.34 -6.19 3.40
CA ALA A 184 8.85 -6.81 2.19
C ALA A 184 9.50 -8.18 1.95
N TRP A 185 8.66 -9.15 1.64
CA TRP A 185 9.07 -10.40 1.01
C TRP A 185 8.69 -10.34 -0.46
N ALA A 186 9.69 -10.21 -1.33
CA ALA A 186 9.50 -10.52 -2.74
C ALA A 186 9.30 -12.04 -2.88
N TRP A 187 8.12 -12.46 -3.33
CA TRP A 187 7.92 -13.88 -3.65
C TRP A 187 8.97 -14.27 -4.69
N PRO A 188 9.77 -15.35 -4.48
CA PRO A 188 10.74 -15.75 -5.47
C PRO A 188 10.03 -15.97 -6.80
N ALA A 189 10.47 -15.26 -7.85
CA ALA A 189 10.00 -15.51 -9.20
C ALA A 189 10.43 -16.94 -9.60
N ARG A 190 9.52 -17.91 -9.40
CA ARG A 190 9.64 -19.33 -9.77
C ARG A 190 10.94 -20.02 -9.34
N THR A 191 10.86 -20.83 -8.29
CA THR A 191 11.65 -22.07 -8.24
C THR A 191 10.83 -23.19 -7.63
N TRP A 192 9.86 -23.75 -8.36
CA TRP A 192 9.40 -25.12 -8.08
C TRP A 192 8.97 -25.78 -9.41
N THR A 193 9.85 -26.66 -9.88
CA THR A 193 9.55 -27.81 -10.76
C THR A 193 8.63 -28.79 -10.07
#